data_AF-A0A1X7U3N6-F1
#
_entry.id   AF-A0A1X7U3N6-F1
#
_cell.length_a   1.000
_cell.length_b   1.000
_cell.length_c   1.000
_cell.angle_alpha   90.00
_cell.angle_beta   90.00
_cell.angle_gamma   90.00
#
_symmetry.space_group_name_H-M   'P 1'
#
loop_
_entity.id
_entity.type
_entity.pdbx_description
1 polymer ?
#
loop_
_entity_poly.entity_id
_entity_poly.type
_entity_poly.pdbx_seq_one_letter_code
_entity_poly.pdbx_strand_id
1 'polypeptide(L)'
;LSSACESIRSTNGRNLSLHCHMMYGLLEERKENILTLSDVMSAGKDNDDYFIPYKREDILDVFHSLYSTGLISVLKSEDKVWVVVNKGILLTEVNGILFAPETFKQHVDIASNTGIVSVSGLTRLFPEYDPKILICFLKNMELCQQMNPSFLTVTNLHQLAVEEEKEGGTEKRGETLLFFPCLLSTDRPDEMTSQLYQFGWCLQCTSKHHFFPPRYFHVLSLRLAYKMALPQEDDNLNHYCTFWKNGLYWFNGHGVGSLVEIVDESQCVLVMMSCEKGYSDNMVSLRRDVIGEVMSVYKESCPSLEVKELVIDPKELAYPVNTPKERTTYSVKAVLSAVVEQ
;
A
#
# COMPACT_ATOMS: atom_id res chain seq x y z
N LEU A 1 -17.14 6.09 22.56
CA LEU A 1 -17.61 6.61 21.24
C LEU A 1 -17.75 8.13 21.25
N SER A 2 -18.57 8.73 22.13
CA SER A 2 -18.74 10.21 22.15
C SER A 2 -17.45 11.00 22.43
N SER A 3 -16.54 10.48 23.27
CA SER A 3 -15.25 11.11 23.59
C SER A 3 -14.19 10.92 22.49
N ALA A 4 -14.20 9.78 21.79
CA ALA A 4 -13.28 9.51 20.68
C ALA A 4 -13.56 10.39 19.44
N CYS A 5 -14.80 10.85 19.28
CA CYS A 5 -15.20 11.78 18.22
C CYS A 5 -15.16 13.24 18.66
N GLU A 6 -14.66 13.54 19.86
CA GLU A 6 -14.64 14.90 20.40
C GLU A 6 -13.68 15.80 19.60
N SER A 7 -12.57 15.25 19.09
CA SER A 7 -11.64 15.95 18.17
C SER A 7 -12.27 16.29 16.80
N ILE A 8 -13.21 15.47 16.34
CA ILE A 8 -13.99 15.69 15.11
C ILE A 8 -15.07 16.74 15.35
N ARG A 9 -15.63 16.80 16.57
CA ARG A 9 -16.63 17.80 16.96
C ARG A 9 -16.01 19.14 17.35
N SER A 10 -14.76 19.14 17.82
CA SER A 10 -14.03 20.32 18.30
C SER A 10 -13.24 21.05 17.20
N THR A 11 -13.42 20.71 15.91
CA THR A 11 -13.02 21.61 14.83
C THR A 11 -13.93 22.84 14.84
N ASN A 12 -13.65 23.74 15.78
CA ASN A 12 -13.98 25.16 15.69
C ASN A 12 -13.54 25.65 14.31
N GLY A 13 -14.51 25.85 13.41
CA GLY A 13 -14.40 26.64 12.18
C GLY A 13 -13.25 26.27 11.24
N ARG A 14 -13.34 25.14 10.53
CA ARG A 14 -12.78 25.13 9.16
C ARG A 14 -13.69 26.01 8.31
N ASN A 15 -13.51 27.32 8.40
CA ASN A 15 -14.23 28.30 7.58
C ASN A 15 -13.84 28.05 6.12
N LEU A 16 -14.64 27.22 5.44
CA LEU A 16 -14.62 27.11 3.99
C LEU A 16 -14.82 28.53 3.44
N SER A 17 -13.96 28.93 2.51
CA SER A 17 -14.11 30.24 1.89
C SER A 17 -15.44 30.31 1.12
N LEU A 18 -15.93 31.51 0.85
CA LEU A 18 -17.10 31.70 -0.03
C LEU A 18 -16.95 30.91 -1.34
N HIS A 19 -15.74 30.92 -1.92
CA HIS A 19 -15.42 30.15 -3.12
C HIS A 19 -15.56 28.64 -2.92
N CYS A 20 -15.24 28.09 -1.75
CA CYS A 20 -15.47 26.67 -1.46
C CYS A 20 -16.96 26.34 -1.42
N HIS A 21 -17.77 27.19 -0.77
CA HIS A 21 -19.22 26.99 -0.71
C HIS A 21 -19.87 27.08 -2.10
N MET A 22 -19.50 28.09 -2.88
CA MET A 22 -20.01 28.27 -4.24
C MET A 22 -19.56 27.14 -5.16
N MET A 23 -18.28 26.75 -5.09
CA MET A 23 -17.78 25.62 -5.87
C MET A 23 -18.50 24.31 -5.51
N TYR A 24 -18.69 24.03 -4.23
CA TYR A 24 -19.37 22.80 -3.81
C TYR A 24 -20.84 22.78 -4.24
N GLY A 25 -21.55 23.91 -4.12
CA GLY A 25 -22.94 24.03 -4.60
C GLY A 25 -23.06 23.75 -6.10
N LEU A 26 -22.17 24.33 -6.92
CA LEU A 26 -22.13 24.04 -8.36
C LEU A 26 -21.91 22.54 -8.64
N LEU A 27 -21.00 21.90 -7.90
CA LEU A 27 -20.70 20.47 -8.06
C LEU A 27 -21.91 19.59 -7.68
N GLU A 28 -22.64 19.93 -6.63
CA GLU A 28 -23.85 19.19 -6.23
C GLU A 28 -25.01 19.36 -7.23
N GLU A 29 -25.20 20.56 -7.78
CA GLU A 29 -26.28 20.84 -8.74
C GLU A 29 -26.16 20.04 -10.04
N ARG A 30 -24.93 19.77 -10.49
CA ARG A 30 -24.70 19.02 -11.72
C ARG A 30 -25.12 17.55 -11.65
N LYS A 31 -25.27 16.98 -10.44
CA LYS A 31 -25.64 15.56 -10.19
C LYS A 31 -24.70 14.52 -10.82
N GLU A 32 -23.68 14.94 -11.56
CA GLU A 32 -22.62 14.09 -12.09
C GLU A 32 -21.67 13.70 -10.96
N ASN A 33 -21.34 12.40 -10.86
CA ASN A 33 -20.50 11.91 -9.77
C ASN A 33 -19.02 12.23 -9.97
N ILE A 34 -18.58 12.35 -11.23
CA ILE A 34 -17.18 12.59 -11.60
C ILE A 34 -17.17 13.65 -12.71
N LEU A 35 -16.41 14.72 -12.49
CA LEU A 35 -16.25 15.84 -13.41
C LEU A 35 -14.77 16.04 -13.71
N THR A 36 -14.43 16.51 -14.92
CA THR A 36 -13.07 16.98 -15.19
C THR A 36 -12.91 18.44 -14.76
N LEU A 37 -11.68 18.88 -14.54
CA LEU A 37 -11.39 20.30 -14.32
C LEU A 37 -11.93 21.18 -15.45
N SER A 38 -11.93 20.69 -16.70
CA SER A 38 -12.50 21.42 -17.83
C SER A 38 -14.01 21.60 -17.69
N ASP A 39 -14.72 20.59 -17.21
CA ASP A 39 -16.17 20.64 -17.00
C ASP A 39 -16.53 21.65 -15.90
N VAL A 40 -15.71 21.73 -14.85
CA VAL A 40 -15.90 22.73 -13.78
C VAL A 40 -15.58 24.14 -14.27
N MET A 41 -14.51 24.30 -15.06
CA MET A 41 -14.12 25.60 -15.62
C MET A 41 -15.14 26.12 -16.66
N SER A 42 -15.78 25.26 -17.44
CA SER A 42 -16.86 25.67 -18.34
C SER A 42 -18.12 26.02 -17.55
N ALA A 43 -18.48 25.21 -16.55
CA ALA A 43 -19.62 25.46 -15.67
C ALA A 43 -19.56 26.82 -14.97
N GLY A 44 -18.39 27.23 -14.50
CA GLY A 44 -18.22 28.53 -13.84
C GLY A 44 -18.27 29.73 -14.78
N LYS A 45 -18.14 29.54 -16.10
CA LYS A 45 -18.28 30.61 -17.10
C LYS A 45 -19.71 30.84 -17.54
N ASP A 46 -20.51 29.78 -17.52
CA ASP A 46 -21.88 29.79 -18.05
C ASP A 46 -22.95 30.05 -16.97
N ASN A 47 -22.54 30.31 -15.72
CA ASN A 47 -23.44 30.42 -14.58
C ASN A 47 -23.23 31.72 -13.79
N ASP A 48 -24.23 32.62 -13.83
CA ASP A 48 -24.21 33.92 -13.15
C ASP A 48 -24.41 33.81 -11.62
N ASP A 49 -24.92 32.67 -11.13
CA ASP A 49 -25.23 32.49 -9.71
C ASP A 49 -24.01 32.06 -8.86
N TYR A 50 -22.92 31.61 -9.52
CA TYR A 50 -21.74 31.06 -8.85
C TYR A 50 -20.47 31.85 -9.14
N PHE A 51 -19.89 32.50 -8.12
CA PHE A 51 -18.64 33.25 -8.24
C PHE A 51 -17.42 32.33 -8.06
N ILE A 52 -17.04 31.69 -9.17
CA ILE A 52 -15.91 30.75 -9.23
C ILE A 52 -14.65 31.49 -9.72
N PRO A 53 -13.47 31.24 -9.11
CA PRO A 53 -12.23 31.82 -9.61
C PRO A 53 -11.96 31.44 -11.08
N TYR A 54 -11.49 32.40 -11.88
CA TYR A 54 -11.21 32.18 -13.31
C TYR A 54 -9.85 31.55 -13.58
N LYS A 55 -8.90 31.69 -12.64
CA LYS A 55 -7.55 31.15 -12.77
C LYS A 55 -7.53 29.69 -12.34
N ARG A 56 -6.77 28.88 -13.08
CA ARG A 56 -6.63 27.45 -12.82
C ARG A 56 -6.05 27.18 -11.44
N GLU A 57 -5.08 27.98 -11.03
CA GLU A 57 -4.38 27.86 -9.74
C GLU A 57 -5.36 28.07 -8.57
N ASP A 58 -6.15 29.15 -8.65
CA ASP A 58 -7.15 29.47 -7.62
C ASP A 58 -8.23 28.38 -7.50
N ILE A 59 -8.65 27.77 -8.62
CA ILE A 59 -9.58 26.63 -8.61
C ILE A 59 -8.95 25.41 -7.92
N LEU A 60 -7.68 25.12 -8.20
CA LEU A 60 -6.97 24.00 -7.59
C LEU A 60 -6.80 24.19 -6.07
N ASP A 61 -6.61 25.42 -5.60
CA ASP A 61 -6.54 25.75 -4.17
C ASP A 61 -7.90 25.54 -3.47
N VAL A 62 -9.00 25.92 -4.14
CA VAL A 62 -10.35 25.64 -3.67
C VAL A 62 -10.61 24.14 -3.62
N PHE A 63 -10.24 23.39 -4.66
CA PHE A 63 -10.35 21.93 -4.65
C PHE A 63 -9.51 21.28 -3.57
N HIS A 64 -8.29 21.77 -3.31
CA HIS A 64 -7.47 21.28 -2.21
C HIS A 64 -8.15 21.51 -0.86
N SER A 65 -8.78 22.67 -0.67
CA SER A 65 -9.55 22.99 0.54
C SER A 65 -10.76 22.06 0.72
N LEU A 66 -11.54 21.85 -0.33
CA LEU A 66 -12.68 20.91 -0.33
C LEU A 66 -12.24 19.45 -0.16
N TYR A 67 -11.11 19.06 -0.74
CA TYR A 67 -10.52 17.73 -0.57
C TYR A 67 -10.08 17.50 0.89
N SER A 68 -9.39 18.46 1.49
CA SER A 68 -8.91 18.38 2.89
C SER A 68 -10.03 18.32 3.92
N THR A 69 -11.22 18.80 3.57
CA THR A 69 -12.45 18.69 4.37
C THR A 69 -13.22 17.40 4.11
N GLY A 70 -12.81 16.61 3.12
CA GLY A 70 -13.41 15.32 2.79
C GLY A 70 -14.75 15.42 2.07
N LEU A 71 -15.09 16.61 1.54
CA LEU A 71 -16.31 16.87 0.78
C LEU A 71 -16.22 16.32 -0.65
N ILE A 72 -15.03 16.33 -1.25
CA ILE A 72 -14.75 15.79 -2.58
C ILE A 72 -13.48 14.94 -2.57
N SER A 73 -13.26 14.15 -3.63
CA SER A 73 -11.96 13.53 -3.92
C SER A 73 -11.38 14.08 -5.21
N VAL A 74 -10.10 14.45 -5.20
CA VAL A 74 -9.42 14.99 -6.38
C VAL A 74 -8.40 13.98 -6.87
N LEU A 75 -8.58 13.50 -8.09
CA LEU A 75 -7.68 12.54 -8.73
C LEU A 75 -6.89 13.27 -9.82
N LYS A 76 -5.56 13.14 -9.79
CA LYS A 76 -4.66 13.80 -10.74
C LYS A 76 -3.87 12.77 -11.52
N SER A 77 -3.83 12.94 -12.83
CA SER A 77 -2.90 12.30 -13.77
C SER A 77 -2.06 13.40 -14.43
N GLU A 78 -0.97 13.03 -15.11
CA GLU A 78 -0.07 13.97 -15.81
C GLU A 78 -0.82 15.04 -16.62
N ASP A 79 -1.85 14.63 -17.38
CA ASP A 79 -2.57 15.55 -18.29
C ASP A 79 -3.94 15.99 -17.80
N LYS A 80 -4.50 15.34 -16.77
CA LYS A 80 -5.93 15.48 -16.41
C LYS A 80 -6.14 15.52 -14.90
N VAL A 81 -7.14 16.32 -14.50
CA VAL A 81 -7.61 16.41 -13.12
C VAL A 81 -9.09 16.08 -13.11
N TRP A 82 -9.47 15.11 -12.30
CA TRP A 82 -10.85 14.71 -12.06
C TRP A 82 -11.26 15.07 -10.64
N VAL A 83 -12.52 15.49 -10.52
CA VAL A 83 -13.19 15.83 -9.28
C VAL A 83 -14.30 14.82 -9.08
N VAL A 84 -14.14 13.96 -8.08
CA VAL A 84 -15.13 12.99 -7.65
C VAL A 84 -15.96 13.66 -6.55
N VAL A 85 -17.19 14.02 -6.89
CA VAL A 85 -18.13 14.71 -5.99
C VAL A 85 -18.68 13.69 -4.99
N ASN A 86 -19.17 12.55 -5.50
CA ASN A 86 -19.66 11.46 -4.66
C ASN A 86 -18.60 10.38 -4.48
N LYS A 87 -17.78 10.48 -3.42
CA LYS A 87 -16.75 9.47 -3.10
C LYS A 87 -17.31 8.07 -2.86
N GLY A 88 -18.58 7.94 -2.47
CA GLY A 88 -19.21 6.67 -2.17
C GLY A 88 -19.34 5.77 -3.39
N ILE A 89 -19.42 6.36 -4.59
CA ILE A 89 -19.63 5.59 -5.82
C ILE A 89 -18.41 4.73 -6.15
N LEU A 90 -17.20 5.30 -6.17
CA LEU A 90 -15.98 4.55 -6.44
C LEU A 90 -15.69 3.51 -5.34
N LEU A 91 -16.01 3.83 -4.09
CA LEU A 91 -15.85 2.88 -3.00
C LEU A 91 -16.82 1.69 -3.12
N THR A 92 -18.05 1.92 -3.55
CA THR A 92 -19.08 0.87 -3.63
C THR A 92 -18.94 0.07 -4.93
N GLU A 93 -18.84 0.76 -6.05
CA GLU A 93 -18.86 0.16 -7.38
C GLU A 93 -17.50 -0.39 -7.78
N VAL A 94 -16.39 0.26 -7.41
CA VAL A 94 -15.05 -0.24 -7.78
C VAL A 94 -14.50 -1.12 -6.67
N ASN A 95 -14.28 -0.59 -5.46
CA ASN A 95 -13.67 -1.38 -4.38
C ASN A 95 -14.59 -2.51 -3.91
N GLY A 96 -15.90 -2.27 -3.82
CA GLY A 96 -16.86 -3.28 -3.39
C GLY A 96 -16.90 -4.50 -4.33
N ILE A 97 -16.68 -4.30 -5.63
CA ILE A 97 -16.63 -5.37 -6.62
C ILE A 97 -15.24 -6.02 -6.65
N LEU A 98 -14.16 -5.23 -6.70
CA LEU A 98 -12.78 -5.74 -6.77
C LEU A 98 -12.40 -6.63 -5.58
N PHE A 99 -12.92 -6.33 -4.39
CA PHE A 99 -12.58 -7.04 -3.14
C PHE A 99 -13.77 -7.78 -2.55
N ALA A 100 -14.82 -8.01 -3.34
CA ALA A 100 -15.95 -8.83 -2.92
C ALA A 100 -15.43 -10.25 -2.56
N PRO A 101 -15.77 -10.80 -1.39
CA PRO A 101 -15.45 -12.19 -1.06
C PRO A 101 -16.17 -13.15 -2.01
N GLU A 102 -15.59 -14.33 -2.25
CA GLU A 102 -16.15 -15.38 -3.13
C GLU A 102 -17.61 -15.76 -2.83
N THR A 103 -18.05 -15.59 -1.58
CA THR A 103 -19.42 -15.85 -1.14
C THR A 103 -20.45 -14.87 -1.70
N PHE A 104 -20.01 -13.74 -2.26
CA PHE A 104 -20.88 -12.70 -2.81
C PHE A 104 -21.10 -12.88 -4.31
N LYS A 105 -22.31 -12.60 -4.79
CA LYS A 105 -22.66 -12.71 -6.22
C LYS A 105 -21.87 -11.76 -7.11
N GLN A 106 -21.39 -10.67 -6.53
CA GLN A 106 -20.62 -9.63 -7.19
C GLN A 106 -19.11 -9.96 -7.23
N HIS A 107 -18.68 -11.08 -6.65
CA HIS A 107 -17.29 -11.50 -6.72
C HIS A 107 -16.86 -11.73 -8.17
N VAL A 108 -15.71 -11.18 -8.51
CA VAL A 108 -15.08 -11.38 -9.80
C VAL A 108 -13.63 -11.78 -9.57
N ASP A 109 -13.25 -12.92 -10.13
CA ASP A 109 -11.86 -13.35 -10.16
C ASP A 109 -11.12 -12.55 -11.24
N ILE A 110 -10.53 -11.43 -10.82
CA ILE A 110 -9.84 -10.48 -11.72
C ILE A 110 -8.32 -10.58 -11.59
N ALA A 111 -7.83 -11.10 -10.48
CA ALA A 111 -6.41 -11.24 -10.22
C ALA A 111 -6.05 -12.71 -10.20
N SER A 112 -4.92 -13.07 -10.82
CA SER A 112 -4.31 -14.36 -10.53
C SER A 112 -4.01 -14.47 -9.03
N ASN A 113 -3.72 -15.68 -8.55
CA ASN A 113 -3.22 -15.93 -7.19
C ASN A 113 -1.98 -15.08 -6.80
N THR A 114 -1.31 -14.42 -7.75
CA THR A 114 -0.22 -13.45 -7.52
C THR A 114 -0.67 -12.02 -7.24
N GLY A 115 -1.96 -11.72 -7.26
CA GLY A 115 -2.46 -10.36 -7.08
C GLY A 115 -2.14 -9.41 -8.24
N ILE A 116 -1.73 -9.92 -9.41
CA ILE A 116 -1.56 -9.11 -10.62
C ILE A 116 -2.90 -8.94 -11.32
N VAL A 117 -3.24 -7.69 -11.63
CA VAL A 117 -4.41 -7.31 -12.44
C VAL A 117 -3.95 -6.52 -13.65
N SER A 118 -4.43 -6.90 -14.83
CA SER A 118 -4.16 -6.17 -16.06
C SER A 118 -5.12 -4.99 -16.23
N VAL A 119 -4.65 -3.91 -16.86
CA VAL A 119 -5.51 -2.74 -17.13
C VAL A 119 -6.64 -3.09 -18.10
N SER A 120 -6.45 -4.03 -19.03
CA SER A 120 -7.55 -4.51 -19.88
C SER A 120 -8.61 -5.27 -19.07
N GLY A 121 -8.20 -6.09 -18.10
CA GLY A 121 -9.11 -6.76 -17.18
C GLY A 121 -9.94 -5.76 -16.37
N LEU A 122 -9.29 -4.71 -15.87
CA LEU A 122 -9.95 -3.63 -15.14
C LEU A 122 -10.95 -2.86 -16.02
N THR A 123 -10.58 -2.57 -17.26
CA THR A 123 -11.43 -1.86 -18.24
C THR A 123 -12.65 -2.71 -18.63
N ARG A 124 -12.47 -4.03 -18.75
CA ARG A 124 -13.57 -4.96 -19.02
C ARG A 124 -14.56 -5.03 -17.85
N LEU A 125 -14.07 -4.98 -16.62
CA LEU A 125 -14.90 -5.01 -15.42
C LEU A 125 -15.65 -3.69 -15.19
N PHE A 126 -15.02 -2.56 -15.53
CA PHE A 126 -15.55 -1.23 -15.30
C PHE A 126 -15.58 -0.40 -16.60
N PRO A 127 -16.41 -0.78 -17.59
CA PRO A 127 -16.41 -0.14 -18.91
C PRO A 127 -16.91 1.31 -18.89
N GLU A 128 -17.62 1.71 -17.84
CA GLU A 128 -18.19 3.05 -17.68
C GLU A 128 -17.15 4.09 -17.23
N TYR A 129 -16.00 3.64 -16.72
CA TYR A 129 -14.98 4.50 -16.14
C TYR A 129 -13.74 4.59 -17.05
N ASP A 130 -13.15 5.79 -17.15
CA ASP A 130 -11.83 5.95 -17.79
C ASP A 130 -10.79 5.15 -16.97
N PRO A 131 -10.01 4.24 -17.58
CA PRO A 131 -9.00 3.44 -16.87
C PRO A 131 -8.00 4.28 -16.08
N LYS A 132 -7.68 5.50 -16.54
CA LYS A 132 -6.77 6.41 -15.81
C LYS A 132 -7.38 6.85 -14.48
N ILE A 133 -8.69 7.08 -14.42
CA ILE A 133 -9.40 7.43 -13.17
C ILE A 133 -9.29 6.28 -12.18
N LEU A 134 -9.55 5.06 -12.64
CA LEU A 134 -9.47 3.86 -11.79
C LEU A 134 -8.06 3.66 -11.24
N ILE A 135 -7.03 3.75 -12.10
CA ILE A 135 -5.63 3.63 -11.67
C ILE A 135 -5.28 4.71 -10.65
N CYS A 136 -5.60 5.98 -10.92
CA CYS A 136 -5.34 7.08 -9.99
C CYS A 136 -6.07 6.86 -8.65
N PHE A 137 -7.33 6.43 -8.68
CA PHE A 137 -8.11 6.15 -7.48
C PHE A 137 -7.48 5.02 -6.65
N LEU A 138 -7.17 3.88 -7.26
CA LEU A 138 -6.62 2.70 -6.57
C LEU A 138 -5.21 2.97 -6.02
N LYS A 139 -4.38 3.72 -6.75
CA LYS A 139 -3.06 4.18 -6.27
C LYS A 139 -3.18 5.18 -5.12
N ASN A 140 -4.09 6.15 -5.20
CA ASN A 140 -4.30 7.13 -4.12
C ASN A 140 -4.82 6.47 -2.84
N MET A 141 -5.55 5.36 -2.96
CA MET A 141 -5.98 4.53 -1.83
C MET A 141 -4.88 3.58 -1.32
N GLU A 142 -3.71 3.57 -1.95
CA GLU A 142 -2.57 2.67 -1.69
C GLU A 142 -2.97 1.18 -1.75
N LEU A 143 -3.90 0.83 -2.65
CA LEU A 143 -4.36 -0.55 -2.83
C LEU A 143 -3.52 -1.32 -3.85
N CYS A 144 -2.94 -0.60 -4.80
CA CYS A 144 -2.08 -1.18 -5.83
C CYS A 144 -0.94 -0.25 -6.23
N GLN A 145 0.01 -0.81 -6.96
CA GLN A 145 1.07 -0.08 -7.61
C GLN A 145 1.23 -0.54 -9.05
N GLN A 146 1.54 0.40 -9.95
CA GLN A 146 1.86 0.09 -11.33
C GLN A 146 3.23 -0.58 -11.42
N MET A 147 3.28 -1.73 -12.09
CA MET A 147 4.50 -2.53 -12.21
C MET A 147 5.30 -2.12 -13.45
N ASN A 148 6.62 -2.08 -13.31
CA ASN A 148 7.51 -2.13 -14.45
C ASN A 148 7.61 -3.60 -14.91
N PRO A 149 7.52 -3.92 -16.21
CA PRO A 149 7.75 -5.28 -16.72
C PRO A 149 9.04 -5.94 -16.20
N SER A 150 10.11 -5.18 -15.96
CA SER A 150 11.36 -5.71 -15.37
C SER A 150 11.18 -6.24 -13.95
N PHE A 151 10.16 -5.78 -13.21
CA PHE A 151 9.88 -6.27 -11.87
C PHE A 151 9.37 -7.72 -11.88
N LEU A 152 8.69 -8.15 -12.94
CA LEU A 152 8.28 -9.54 -13.10
C LEU A 152 9.49 -10.46 -13.21
N THR A 153 10.53 -10.06 -13.94
CA THR A 153 11.71 -10.92 -14.14
C THR A 153 12.50 -11.17 -12.86
N VAL A 154 12.39 -10.28 -11.87
CA VAL A 154 13.09 -10.38 -10.57
C VAL A 154 12.17 -10.90 -9.45
N THR A 155 10.92 -11.23 -9.75
CA THR A 155 9.94 -11.69 -8.75
C THR A 155 9.29 -13.02 -9.09
N ASN A 156 8.77 -13.71 -8.08
CA ASN A 156 7.95 -14.91 -8.28
C ASN A 156 6.57 -14.62 -8.89
N LEU A 157 6.25 -13.36 -9.19
CA LEU A 157 4.96 -12.95 -9.74
C LEU A 157 4.84 -13.27 -11.25
N HIS A 158 5.96 -13.54 -11.94
CA HIS A 158 5.96 -13.87 -13.38
C HIS A 158 5.35 -15.24 -13.68
N GLN A 159 5.49 -16.23 -12.78
CA GLN A 159 5.12 -17.62 -13.08
C GLN A 159 3.61 -17.88 -13.20
N LEU A 160 2.76 -16.91 -12.85
CA LEU A 160 1.30 -17.09 -12.77
C LEU A 160 0.51 -16.05 -13.58
N ALA A 161 1.18 -15.08 -14.20
CA ALA A 161 0.58 -14.19 -15.20
C ALA A 161 0.42 -14.87 -16.58
N VAL A 162 1.06 -16.03 -16.80
CA VAL A 162 1.13 -16.73 -18.10
C VAL A 162 0.21 -17.97 -18.16
N GLU A 163 -0.35 -18.43 -17.04
CA GLU A 163 -1.23 -19.62 -17.08
C GLU A 163 -2.60 -19.37 -17.74
N GLU A 164 -3.02 -18.10 -17.91
CA GLU A 164 -4.19 -17.75 -18.72
C GLU A 164 -3.92 -17.73 -20.24
N GLU A 165 -2.66 -17.87 -20.69
CA GLU A 165 -2.32 -17.90 -22.12
C GLU A 165 -2.43 -19.30 -22.75
N LYS A 166 -3.12 -20.26 -22.13
CA LYS A 166 -3.49 -21.53 -22.77
C LYS A 166 -4.78 -21.43 -23.59
N GLU A 167 -4.90 -20.39 -24.42
CA GLU A 167 -5.72 -20.43 -25.64
C GLU A 167 -5.34 -19.26 -26.58
N GLY A 168 -4.23 -19.42 -27.29
CA GLY A 168 -3.95 -18.69 -28.53
C GLY A 168 -3.96 -17.16 -28.44
N GLY A 169 -2.98 -16.57 -27.77
CA GLY A 169 -2.77 -15.12 -27.78
C GLY A 169 -1.29 -14.81 -27.94
N THR A 170 -0.93 -14.09 -28.99
CA THR A 170 0.39 -13.47 -29.17
C THR A 170 0.71 -12.63 -27.93
N GLU A 171 1.90 -12.81 -27.34
CA GLU A 171 2.45 -11.95 -26.26
C GLU A 171 2.09 -10.48 -26.53
N LYS A 172 1.14 -9.92 -25.77
CA LYS A 172 0.80 -8.49 -25.87
C LYS A 172 1.89 -7.70 -25.16
N ARG A 173 3.01 -7.56 -25.85
CA ARG A 173 4.15 -6.71 -25.48
C ARG A 173 3.64 -5.28 -25.23
N GLY A 174 3.55 -4.87 -23.96
CA GLY A 174 3.22 -3.50 -23.57
C GLY A 174 1.93 -3.31 -22.76
N GLU A 175 1.27 -4.37 -22.28
CA GLU A 175 0.15 -4.19 -21.36
C GLU A 175 0.61 -3.62 -20.01
N THR A 176 -0.13 -2.64 -19.49
CA THR A 176 0.11 -2.10 -18.14
C THR A 176 -0.46 -3.05 -17.10
N LEU A 177 0.36 -3.41 -16.12
CA LEU A 177 0.01 -4.31 -15.03
C LEU A 177 0.02 -3.57 -13.69
N LEU A 178 -0.93 -3.93 -12.84
CA LEU A 178 -1.09 -3.42 -11.48
C LEU A 178 -0.91 -4.57 -10.50
N PHE A 179 -0.07 -4.36 -9.48
CA PHE A 179 0.10 -5.31 -8.38
C PHE A 179 -0.78 -4.91 -7.20
N PHE A 180 -1.63 -5.83 -6.76
CA PHE A 180 -2.51 -5.72 -5.60
C PHE A 180 -2.04 -6.70 -4.51
N PRO A 181 -1.29 -6.26 -3.50
CA PRO A 181 -0.84 -7.13 -2.41
C PRO A 181 -1.99 -7.83 -1.68
N CYS A 182 -3.16 -7.21 -1.63
CA CYS A 182 -4.36 -7.73 -0.98
C CYS A 182 -5.01 -8.91 -1.70
N LEU A 183 -4.72 -9.08 -3.00
CA LEU A 183 -5.23 -10.18 -3.81
C LEU A 183 -4.23 -11.35 -3.89
N LEU A 184 -3.07 -11.21 -3.26
CA LEU A 184 -2.07 -12.27 -3.18
C LEU A 184 -2.57 -13.39 -2.25
N SER A 185 -2.75 -14.58 -2.81
CA SER A 185 -3.25 -15.75 -2.08
C SER A 185 -2.23 -16.87 -1.93
N THR A 186 -1.03 -16.72 -2.51
CA THR A 186 0.06 -17.70 -2.43
C THR A 186 0.50 -17.95 -0.98
N ASP A 187 0.70 -19.22 -0.64
CA ASP A 187 1.25 -19.64 0.65
C ASP A 187 2.76 -19.39 0.75
N ARG A 188 3.28 -19.48 1.97
CA ARG A 188 4.72 -19.30 2.25
C ARG A 188 5.54 -20.37 1.51
N PRO A 189 6.58 -19.99 0.73
CA PRO A 189 7.44 -20.95 0.04
C PRO A 189 8.33 -21.75 1.01
N ASP A 190 8.55 -23.03 0.70
CA ASP A 190 9.36 -23.93 1.53
C ASP A 190 10.83 -23.52 1.54
N GLU A 191 11.35 -22.91 0.47
CA GLU A 191 12.75 -22.48 0.36
C GLU A 191 13.12 -21.47 1.46
N MET A 192 12.14 -20.68 1.93
CA MET A 192 12.34 -19.70 3.00
C MET A 192 12.71 -20.37 4.34
N THR A 193 12.24 -21.60 4.56
CA THR A 193 12.54 -22.38 5.78
C THR A 193 13.98 -22.88 5.85
N SER A 194 14.66 -22.93 4.71
CA SER A 194 16.04 -23.41 4.62
C SER A 194 17.10 -22.32 4.88
N GLN A 195 16.69 -21.06 4.99
CA GLN A 195 17.60 -19.93 5.14
C GLN A 195 18.20 -19.84 6.56
N LEU A 196 19.50 -19.60 6.63
CA LEU A 196 20.23 -19.40 7.90
C LEU A 196 20.18 -17.93 8.32
N TYR A 197 19.17 -17.59 9.12
CA TYR A 197 19.00 -16.25 9.68
C TYR A 197 19.98 -15.98 10.82
N GLN A 198 20.58 -14.80 10.81
CA GLN A 198 21.56 -14.33 11.81
C GLN A 198 21.00 -13.20 12.68
N PHE A 199 19.90 -12.58 12.23
CA PHE A 199 19.22 -11.53 12.95
C PHE A 199 17.72 -11.73 12.92
N GLY A 200 17.05 -11.43 14.04
CA GLY A 200 15.60 -11.42 14.15
C GLY A 200 15.15 -10.29 15.06
N TRP A 201 14.15 -9.55 14.59
CA TRP A 201 13.50 -8.47 15.32
C TRP A 201 12.01 -8.53 15.10
N CYS A 202 11.24 -8.07 16.09
CA CYS A 202 9.82 -8.00 15.93
C CYS A 202 9.18 -6.77 16.57
N LEU A 203 8.12 -6.30 15.92
CA LEU A 203 7.20 -5.28 16.42
C LEU A 203 5.92 -5.97 16.86
N GLN A 204 5.71 -6.04 18.17
CA GLN A 204 4.64 -6.84 18.75
C GLN A 204 3.59 -5.98 19.42
N CYS A 205 2.31 -6.27 19.17
CA CYS A 205 1.19 -5.70 19.90
C CYS A 205 1.27 -6.08 21.39
N THR A 206 1.08 -5.10 22.26
CA THR A 206 1.13 -5.31 23.73
C THR A 206 -0.16 -5.94 24.27
N SER A 207 -1.30 -5.60 23.67
CA SER A 207 -2.63 -6.12 24.04
C SER A 207 -3.01 -7.32 23.17
N LYS A 208 -3.69 -8.31 23.77
CA LYS A 208 -4.19 -9.50 23.08
C LYS A 208 -5.31 -9.22 22.07
N HIS A 209 -5.91 -8.04 22.11
CA HIS A 209 -7.00 -7.65 21.21
C HIS A 209 -6.56 -6.65 20.15
N HIS A 210 -5.25 -6.36 20.09
CA HIS A 210 -4.65 -5.46 19.14
C HIS A 210 -4.03 -6.27 18.00
N PHE A 211 -4.31 -5.86 16.77
CA PHE A 211 -3.87 -6.51 15.56
C PHE A 211 -3.44 -5.44 14.54
N PHE A 212 -2.39 -5.72 13.79
CA PHE A 212 -2.04 -4.94 12.62
C PHE A 212 -3.12 -5.12 11.55
N PRO A 213 -3.70 -4.02 11.03
CA PRO A 213 -4.72 -4.13 10.00
C PRO A 213 -4.10 -4.67 8.70
N PRO A 214 -4.83 -5.44 7.87
CA PRO A 214 -4.30 -5.93 6.58
C PRO A 214 -3.74 -4.82 5.68
N ARG A 215 -4.38 -3.63 5.71
CA ARG A 215 -3.90 -2.45 4.98
C ARG A 215 -2.48 -2.04 5.36
N TYR A 216 -2.10 -2.17 6.63
CA TYR A 216 -0.73 -1.88 7.07
C TYR A 216 0.28 -2.77 6.35
N PHE A 217 -0.02 -4.06 6.20
CA PHE A 217 0.82 -4.98 5.46
C PHE A 217 0.93 -4.62 3.99
N HIS A 218 -0.19 -4.31 3.34
CA HIS A 218 -0.21 -4.00 1.91
C HIS A 218 0.69 -2.78 1.61
N VAL A 219 0.57 -1.72 2.41
CA VAL A 219 1.40 -0.52 2.27
C VAL A 219 2.86 -0.85 2.55
N LEU A 220 3.14 -1.60 3.62
CA LEU A 220 4.51 -2.00 3.97
C LEU A 220 5.18 -2.82 2.86
N SER A 221 4.50 -3.85 2.35
CA SER A 221 4.99 -4.71 1.27
C SER A 221 5.27 -3.93 0.00
N LEU A 222 4.38 -3.00 -0.39
CA LEU A 222 4.62 -2.12 -1.54
C LEU A 222 5.85 -1.23 -1.33
N ARG A 223 5.97 -0.59 -0.16
CA ARG A 223 7.11 0.30 0.10
C ARG A 223 8.44 -0.45 0.15
N LEU A 224 8.48 -1.61 0.81
CA LEU A 224 9.70 -2.43 0.87
C LEU A 224 10.09 -2.96 -0.51
N ALA A 225 9.13 -3.48 -1.27
CA ALA A 225 9.37 -3.97 -2.62
C ALA A 225 10.00 -2.90 -3.52
N TYR A 226 9.43 -1.68 -3.52
CA TYR A 226 9.87 -0.62 -4.42
C TYR A 226 11.11 0.12 -3.93
N LYS A 227 11.29 0.29 -2.61
CA LYS A 227 12.46 0.99 -2.06
C LYS A 227 13.69 0.10 -1.95
N MET A 228 13.50 -1.19 -1.65
CA MET A 228 14.59 -2.06 -1.19
C MET A 228 14.82 -3.29 -2.07
N ALA A 229 13.80 -3.76 -2.81
CA ALA A 229 13.92 -4.97 -3.62
C ALA A 229 14.11 -4.71 -5.11
N LEU A 230 13.81 -3.49 -5.59
CA LEU A 230 14.07 -3.10 -6.98
C LEU A 230 15.57 -2.85 -7.22
N PRO A 231 16.15 -3.37 -8.32
CA PRO A 231 17.48 -2.97 -8.75
C PRO A 231 17.51 -1.46 -9.00
N GLN A 232 18.55 -0.78 -8.51
CA GLN A 232 18.79 0.62 -8.89
C GLN A 232 19.31 0.68 -10.34
N GLU A 233 19.17 1.83 -11.02
CA GLU A 233 19.42 1.98 -12.46
C GLU A 233 20.86 1.62 -12.93
N ASP A 234 21.80 1.37 -12.00
CA ASP A 234 23.20 0.98 -12.26
C ASP A 234 23.57 -0.40 -11.69
N ASP A 235 22.60 -1.16 -11.16
CA ASP A 235 22.88 -2.41 -10.46
C ASP A 235 22.84 -3.64 -11.38
N ASN A 236 24.02 -4.23 -11.64
CA ASN A 236 24.16 -5.49 -12.38
C ASN A 236 23.96 -6.73 -11.49
N LEU A 237 23.56 -6.56 -10.23
CA LEU A 237 23.37 -7.67 -9.30
C LEU A 237 22.00 -8.34 -9.51
N ASN A 238 21.97 -9.65 -9.27
CA ASN A 238 20.73 -10.41 -9.31
C ASN A 238 19.94 -10.18 -8.02
N HIS A 239 18.95 -9.30 -8.08
CA HIS A 239 17.94 -9.15 -7.04
C HIS A 239 16.83 -10.18 -7.26
N TYR A 240 16.40 -10.83 -6.19
CA TYR A 240 15.25 -11.72 -6.21
C TYR A 240 14.30 -11.35 -5.09
N CYS A 241 13.02 -11.25 -5.41
CA CYS A 241 11.99 -10.81 -4.50
C CYS A 241 10.80 -11.78 -4.56
N THR A 242 10.44 -12.36 -3.43
CA THR A 242 9.44 -13.41 -3.31
C THR A 242 8.32 -12.95 -2.40
N PHE A 243 7.09 -12.93 -2.91
CA PHE A 243 5.90 -12.54 -2.15
C PHE A 243 5.03 -13.75 -1.83
N TRP A 244 4.37 -13.70 -0.67
CA TRP A 244 3.24 -14.55 -0.29
C TRP A 244 2.26 -13.75 0.58
N LYS A 245 1.10 -14.32 0.87
CA LYS A 245 -0.06 -13.64 1.49
C LYS A 245 0.28 -12.74 2.69
N ASN A 246 1.21 -13.15 3.54
CA ASN A 246 1.54 -12.45 4.79
C ASN A 246 3.01 -12.00 4.87
N GLY A 247 3.80 -12.19 3.81
CA GLY A 247 5.22 -11.84 3.87
C GLY A 247 5.90 -11.60 2.53
N LEU A 248 7.10 -11.08 2.65
CA LEU A 248 7.99 -10.71 1.57
C LEU A 248 9.41 -11.11 1.96
N TYR A 249 10.12 -11.75 1.04
CA TYR A 249 11.55 -11.98 1.14
C TYR A 249 12.26 -11.37 -0.06
N TRP A 250 13.40 -10.73 0.16
CA TRP A 250 14.26 -10.31 -0.93
C TRP A 250 15.74 -10.50 -0.63
N PHE A 251 16.50 -10.71 -1.70
CA PHE A 251 17.96 -10.71 -1.68
C PHE A 251 18.48 -9.44 -2.36
N ASN A 252 19.38 -8.72 -1.68
CA ASN A 252 19.84 -7.42 -2.13
C ASN A 252 21.04 -7.46 -3.09
N GLY A 253 21.43 -8.64 -3.60
CA GLY A 253 22.62 -8.79 -4.46
C GLY A 253 23.96 -8.70 -3.73
N HIS A 254 24.01 -8.06 -2.56
CA HIS A 254 25.20 -7.86 -1.72
C HIS A 254 25.31 -8.87 -0.57
N GLY A 255 24.88 -10.11 -0.80
CA GLY A 255 25.01 -11.20 0.17
C GLY A 255 24.04 -11.12 1.36
N VAL A 256 23.04 -10.21 1.36
CA VAL A 256 22.08 -10.08 2.46
C VAL A 256 20.67 -10.43 2.00
N GLY A 257 20.07 -11.41 2.65
CA GLY A 257 18.66 -11.76 2.52
C GLY A 257 17.83 -11.12 3.62
N SER A 258 16.68 -10.56 3.28
CA SER A 258 15.77 -9.91 4.23
C SER A 258 14.37 -10.47 4.10
N LEU A 259 13.80 -10.87 5.23
CA LEU A 259 12.46 -11.39 5.38
C LEU A 259 11.64 -10.40 6.22
N VAL A 260 10.46 -10.03 5.73
CA VAL A 260 9.45 -9.30 6.51
C VAL A 260 8.14 -10.04 6.41
N GLU A 261 7.56 -10.40 7.55
CA GLU A 261 6.33 -11.18 7.60
C GLU A 261 5.44 -10.76 8.76
N ILE A 262 4.12 -10.78 8.56
CA ILE A 262 3.14 -10.65 9.63
C ILE A 262 2.79 -12.03 10.16
N VAL A 263 3.03 -12.22 11.46
CA VAL A 263 2.87 -13.48 12.18
C VAL A 263 1.98 -13.31 13.41
N ASP A 264 1.74 -14.39 14.16
CA ASP A 264 0.95 -14.39 15.40
C ASP A 264 -0.45 -13.81 15.20
N GLU A 265 -1.19 -14.32 14.21
CA GLU A 265 -2.55 -13.86 13.87
C GLU A 265 -2.63 -12.34 13.62
N SER A 266 -1.60 -11.77 12.99
CA SER A 266 -1.46 -10.33 12.76
C SER A 266 -1.19 -9.50 14.00
N GLN A 267 -0.71 -10.08 15.10
CA GLN A 267 -0.26 -9.32 16.28
C GLN A 267 1.20 -8.92 16.22
N CYS A 268 1.96 -9.41 15.24
CA CYS A 268 3.40 -9.21 15.21
C CYS A 268 3.93 -9.02 13.79
N VAL A 269 4.77 -8.01 13.61
CA VAL A 269 5.61 -7.88 12.41
C VAL A 269 6.97 -8.47 12.73
N LEU A 270 7.39 -9.46 11.96
CA LEU A 270 8.66 -10.15 12.07
C LEU A 270 9.60 -9.64 10.98
N VAL A 271 10.83 -9.33 11.36
CA VAL A 271 11.93 -9.04 10.44
C VAL A 271 13.05 -10.03 10.74
N MET A 272 13.49 -10.78 9.73
CA MET A 272 14.65 -11.65 9.85
C MET A 272 15.63 -11.36 8.73
N MET A 273 16.92 -11.48 9.01
CA MET A 273 17.96 -11.25 8.01
C MET A 273 18.99 -12.39 8.01
N SER A 274 19.38 -12.80 6.82
CA SER A 274 20.47 -13.72 6.55
C SER A 274 21.61 -12.97 5.87
N CYS A 275 22.85 -13.40 6.10
CA CYS A 275 24.03 -12.73 5.58
C CYS A 275 25.09 -13.75 5.17
N GLU A 276 25.64 -13.59 3.97
CA GLU A 276 26.82 -14.33 3.52
C GLU A 276 28.06 -13.91 4.32
N LYS A 277 29.06 -14.80 4.37
CA LYS A 277 30.30 -14.53 5.10
C LYS A 277 31.01 -13.31 4.53
N GLY A 278 31.30 -12.32 5.37
CA GLY A 278 32.01 -11.10 4.99
C GLY A 278 31.13 -9.89 4.69
N TYR A 279 29.80 -10.03 4.72
CA TYR A 279 28.85 -8.94 4.41
C TYR A 279 28.07 -8.43 5.63
N SER A 280 28.57 -8.67 6.85
CA SER A 280 27.88 -8.31 8.10
C SER A 280 27.59 -6.82 8.22
N ASP A 281 28.49 -5.98 7.71
CA ASP A 281 28.34 -4.51 7.79
C ASP A 281 27.18 -4.02 6.91
N ASN A 282 26.97 -4.66 5.75
CA ASN A 282 25.84 -4.40 4.88
C ASN A 282 24.52 -4.76 5.56
N MET A 283 24.49 -5.90 6.28
CA MET A 283 23.32 -6.32 7.05
C MET A 283 22.98 -5.29 8.15
N VAL A 284 23.97 -4.69 8.81
CA VAL A 284 23.73 -3.67 9.85
C VAL A 284 23.10 -2.41 9.26
N SER A 285 23.56 -1.95 8.08
CA SER A 285 22.96 -0.80 7.40
C SER A 285 21.54 -1.11 6.97
N LEU A 286 21.33 -2.22 6.26
CA LEU A 286 20.00 -2.60 5.75
C LEU A 286 18.99 -2.82 6.87
N ARG A 287 19.43 -3.38 8.01
CA ARG A 287 18.60 -3.54 9.21
C ARG A 287 17.99 -2.23 9.66
N ARG A 288 18.79 -1.15 9.73
CA ARG A 288 18.29 0.17 10.14
C ARG A 288 17.22 0.66 9.17
N ASP A 289 17.46 0.50 7.87
CA ASP A 289 16.60 1.05 6.84
C ASP A 289 15.26 0.28 6.76
N VAL A 290 15.30 -1.06 6.87
CA VAL A 290 14.09 -1.91 6.91
C VAL A 290 13.27 -1.64 8.18
N ILE A 291 13.89 -1.64 9.36
CA ILE A 291 13.17 -1.34 10.61
C ILE A 291 12.62 0.10 10.58
N GLY A 292 13.39 1.05 10.03
CA GLY A 292 12.95 2.42 9.83
C GLY A 292 11.68 2.51 9.00
N GLU A 293 11.61 1.78 7.88
CA GLU A 293 10.42 1.76 7.02
C GLU A 293 9.22 1.10 7.73
N VAL A 294 9.43 -0.04 8.41
CA VAL A 294 8.39 -0.70 9.22
C VAL A 294 7.80 0.29 10.24
N MET A 295 8.66 1.01 10.97
CA MET A 295 8.23 1.99 11.97
C MET A 295 7.57 3.23 11.35
N SER A 296 7.99 3.66 10.15
CA SER A 296 7.36 4.78 9.44
C SER A 296 5.93 4.44 9.05
N VAL A 297 5.73 3.28 8.38
CA VAL A 297 4.40 2.82 7.97
C VAL A 297 3.50 2.62 9.19
N TYR A 298 4.06 2.16 10.32
CA TYR A 298 3.32 1.95 11.56
C TYR A 298 2.78 3.29 12.10
N LYS A 299 3.65 4.31 12.19
CA LYS A 299 3.26 5.65 12.66
C LYS A 299 2.25 6.33 11.74
N GLU A 300 2.34 6.09 10.44
CA GLU A 300 1.42 6.66 9.45
C GLU A 300 0.05 5.95 9.45
N SER A 301 0.05 4.61 9.53
CA SER A 301 -1.16 3.81 9.29
C SER A 301 -1.92 3.44 10.55
N CYS A 302 -1.23 3.24 11.68
CA CYS A 302 -1.83 2.76 12.92
C CYS A 302 -1.17 3.34 14.19
N PRO A 303 -1.07 4.68 14.32
CA PRO A 303 -0.36 5.33 15.42
C PRO A 303 -0.95 5.06 16.81
N SER A 304 -2.22 4.66 16.89
CA SER A 304 -2.90 4.36 18.15
C SER A 304 -2.63 2.95 18.69
N LEU A 305 -1.98 2.09 17.90
CA LEU A 305 -1.75 0.71 18.25
C LEU A 305 -0.57 0.59 19.21
N GLU A 306 -0.78 0.15 20.44
CA GLU A 306 0.30 0.01 21.40
C GLU A 306 1.20 -1.19 21.09
N VAL A 307 2.44 -0.90 20.68
CA VAL A 307 3.44 -1.91 20.26
C VAL A 307 4.71 -1.86 21.11
N LYS A 308 5.45 -2.97 21.11
CA LYS A 308 6.76 -3.12 21.74
C LYS A 308 7.77 -3.66 20.74
N GLU A 309 8.95 -3.06 20.73
CA GLU A 309 10.09 -3.50 19.93
C GLU A 309 10.92 -4.54 20.69
N LEU A 310 11.16 -5.67 20.03
CA LEU A 310 11.84 -6.84 20.59
C LEU A 310 12.91 -7.36 19.62
N VAL A 311 14.00 -7.86 20.17
CA VAL A 311 15.06 -8.58 19.44
C VAL A 311 15.00 -10.04 19.85
N ILE A 312 15.02 -10.95 18.88
CA ILE A 312 14.99 -12.40 19.14
C ILE A 312 16.41 -12.86 19.49
N ASP A 313 16.55 -13.72 20.50
CA ASP A 313 17.83 -14.31 20.85
C ASP A 313 18.44 -15.05 19.62
N PRO A 314 19.70 -14.77 19.25
CA PRO A 314 20.35 -15.44 18.13
C PRO A 314 20.30 -16.97 18.19
N LYS A 315 20.27 -17.57 19.39
CA LYS A 315 20.19 -19.02 19.58
C LYS A 315 18.82 -19.60 19.25
N GLU A 316 17.79 -18.76 19.23
CA GLU A 316 16.41 -19.15 18.93
C GLU A 316 15.94 -18.64 17.55
N LEU A 317 16.86 -18.23 16.67
CA LEU A 317 16.58 -17.82 15.28
C LEU A 317 16.31 -19.02 14.36
N ALA A 318 15.32 -19.85 14.69
CA ALA A 318 14.78 -20.84 13.76
C ALA A 318 13.61 -20.23 12.98
N TYR A 319 13.50 -20.44 11.67
CA TYR A 319 12.32 -20.06 10.90
C TYR A 319 11.60 -21.33 10.43
N PRO A 320 10.25 -21.40 10.42
CA PRO A 320 9.26 -20.34 10.64
C PRO A 320 9.08 -19.88 12.10
N VAL A 321 8.69 -18.60 12.28
CA VAL A 321 8.33 -18.03 13.59
C VAL A 321 6.85 -17.70 13.61
N ASN A 322 6.01 -18.64 14.04
CA ASN A 322 4.57 -18.41 14.09
C ASN A 322 4.18 -17.53 15.29
N THR A 323 4.85 -17.71 16.43
CA THR A 323 4.54 -17.11 17.72
C THR A 323 5.80 -16.56 18.40
N PRO A 324 6.24 -15.32 18.06
CA PRO A 324 7.44 -14.73 18.67
C PRO A 324 7.38 -14.61 20.21
N LYS A 325 6.18 -14.58 20.81
CA LYS A 325 5.98 -14.57 22.28
C LYS A 325 6.56 -15.79 22.99
N GLU A 326 6.66 -16.91 22.29
CA GLU A 326 7.12 -18.18 22.86
C GLU A 326 8.65 -18.31 22.84
N ARG A 327 9.33 -17.28 22.31
CA ARG A 327 10.79 -17.23 22.21
C ARG A 327 11.41 -16.29 23.22
N THR A 328 12.66 -16.56 23.54
CA THR A 328 13.53 -15.65 24.27
C THR A 328 13.72 -14.38 23.43
N THR A 329 13.08 -13.30 23.87
CA THR A 329 13.13 -12.00 23.23
C THR A 329 13.55 -10.93 24.23
N TYR A 330 14.35 -9.98 23.78
CA TYR A 330 14.86 -8.89 24.59
C TYR A 330 14.23 -7.57 24.13
N SER A 331 13.78 -6.75 25.07
CA SER A 331 13.31 -5.40 24.70
C SER A 331 14.47 -4.56 24.21
N VAL A 332 14.33 -3.95 23.03
CA VAL A 332 15.35 -3.02 22.47
C VAL A 332 15.73 -1.95 23.49
N LYS A 333 14.73 -1.38 24.18
CA LYS A 333 14.95 -0.38 25.22
C LYS A 333 15.83 -0.91 26.37
N ALA A 334 15.59 -2.13 26.83
CA ALA A 334 16.38 -2.74 27.90
C ALA A 334 17.82 -3.02 27.45
N VAL A 335 17.99 -3.50 26.22
CA VAL A 335 19.33 -3.74 25.63
C VAL A 335 20.11 -2.44 25.52
N LEU A 336 19.50 -1.37 25.00
CA LEU A 336 20.15 -0.07 24.88
C LEU A 336 20.54 0.51 26.24
N SER A 337 19.68 0.40 27.26
CA SER A 337 20.00 0.83 28.62
C SER A 337 21.21 0.08 29.19
N ALA A 338 21.31 -1.23 28.96
CA ALA A 338 22.43 -2.03 29.45
C ALA A 338 23.77 -1.72 28.76
N VAL A 339 23.75 -1.20 27.52
CA VAL A 339 24.97 -0.83 26.78
C VAL A 339 25.48 0.56 27.15
N VAL A 340 24.59 1.48 27.54
CA VAL A 340 24.96 2.85 27.95
C VAL A 340 25.55 2.90 29.37
N GLU A 341 25.29 1.88 30.19
CA GLU A 341 25.86 1.76 31.54
C GLU A 341 27.28 1.14 31.59
N GLN A 342 27.86 0.77 30.43
CA GLN A 342 29.27 0.37 30.28
C GLN A 342 30.11 1.52 29.75
#